data_AF-A0A1F7D0Z5-F1
#
_entry.id   AF-A0A1F7D0Z5-F1
#
_cell.length_a   1.000
_cell.length_b   1.000
_cell.length_c   1.000
_cell.angle_alpha   90.00
_cell.angle_beta   90.00
_cell.angle_gamma   90.00
#
_symmetry.space_group_name_H-M   'P 1'
#
loop_
_entity.id
_entity.type
_entity.pdbx_description
1 polymer ?
#
loop_
_entity_poly.entity_id
_entity_poly.type
_entity_poly.pdbx_seq_one_letter_code
_entity_poly.pdbx_strand_id
1 'polypeptide(L)'
;MFIPKRIFIAVALLVFLYPVRAGSNREPYEQTFLVTAYYSPLPDQCCYVRGGYEADKVLNGEGVKAADGTQVYPGMLAAPPSYSFGTKVALPGIGVLSVHDRGGAIQEGDNGVHRLDVWAGYGEEGLARALAFGAQYFVGTVYPPGFHQPQTAVALDDLPAPLSRLEEYRLENRNLLSVRARRNDQSLSVKILQEKLKELGYFRDAASGLFGEVTEQSLARFLQDYRLSEPADELTPTTAAFVLSAEHRKGVEGPIGGFVDGESDAETVREAQRILRYIGYYRGRTDGIYNGTLAEAILQFQKDSALVGTEEDPGAGRIGPLTLKQIRAAWDRALVRERAQKLLVLHEAGKYLDEHDLAVEQFLSEGDNGRQVRILQSLLADRGLFPIEKINGNFGPLTKSAVQQFQLSRGIISSPASHGAGVVGPATLSTLQREERKELYQLVRATGWQAL
;
A
#
# COMPACT_ATOMS: atom_id res chain seq x y z
N MET A 1 27.91 -15.03 -45.05
CA MET A 1 27.97 -16.44 -45.51
C MET A 1 29.00 -17.15 -44.65
N PHE A 2 28.55 -18.20 -43.94
CA PHE A 2 29.28 -19.18 -43.11
C PHE A 2 29.89 -18.79 -41.75
N ILE A 3 29.20 -19.27 -40.71
CA ILE A 3 29.70 -19.71 -39.38
C ILE A 3 30.50 -21.01 -39.55
N PRO A 4 31.58 -21.28 -38.77
CA PRO A 4 31.53 -22.36 -37.75
C PRO A 4 32.31 -22.01 -36.46
N LYS A 5 31.71 -22.19 -35.26
CA LYS A 5 31.63 -23.39 -34.39
C LYS A 5 32.84 -23.62 -33.47
N ARG A 6 32.49 -23.75 -32.18
CA ARG A 6 33.28 -24.14 -31.01
C ARG A 6 34.11 -25.41 -31.25
N ILE A 7 35.32 -25.45 -30.70
CA ILE A 7 36.05 -26.70 -30.42
C ILE A 7 36.55 -26.65 -28.97
N PHE A 8 36.06 -27.64 -28.21
CA PHE A 8 36.56 -28.11 -26.92
C PHE A 8 38.04 -28.51 -27.04
N ILE A 9 38.89 -28.08 -26.10
CA ILE A 9 40.15 -28.77 -25.82
C ILE A 9 40.07 -29.30 -24.39
N ALA A 10 39.99 -30.62 -24.32
CA ALA A 10 40.22 -31.41 -23.13
C ALA A 10 41.74 -31.43 -22.84
N VAL A 11 42.12 -31.10 -21.62
CA VAL A 11 43.41 -31.51 -21.06
C VAL A 11 43.11 -32.51 -19.96
N ALA A 12 43.35 -33.78 -20.28
CA ALA A 12 43.40 -34.85 -19.31
C ALA A 12 44.70 -34.69 -18.51
N LEU A 13 44.57 -34.51 -17.19
CA LEU A 13 45.67 -34.68 -16.26
C LEU A 13 45.21 -35.69 -15.20
N LEU A 14 45.71 -36.91 -15.39
CA LEU A 14 45.66 -38.01 -14.43
C LEU A 14 46.31 -37.55 -13.13
N VAL A 15 45.50 -37.30 -12.11
CA VAL A 15 45.95 -37.24 -10.72
C VAL A 15 45.40 -38.48 -10.02
N PHE A 16 46.31 -39.20 -9.38
CA PHE A 16 46.07 -40.43 -8.66
C PHE A 16 44.85 -40.35 -7.73
N LEU A 17 43.99 -41.35 -7.87
CA LEU A 17 42.92 -41.70 -6.94
C LEU A 17 43.50 -41.89 -5.53
N TYR A 18 43.33 -40.89 -4.68
CA TYR A 18 43.14 -41.14 -3.26
C TYR A 18 41.66 -41.42 -3.03
N PRO A 19 41.29 -42.46 -2.25
CA PRO A 19 39.92 -42.55 -1.79
C PRO A 19 39.68 -41.36 -0.86
N VAL A 20 38.99 -40.33 -1.36
CA VAL A 20 38.29 -39.40 -0.48
C VAL A 20 37.25 -40.26 0.23
N ARG A 21 37.56 -40.64 1.47
CA ARG A 21 36.53 -41.08 2.41
C ARG A 21 35.54 -39.91 2.52
N ALA A 22 34.40 -40.04 1.86
CA ALA A 22 33.22 -39.25 2.14
C ALA A 22 32.79 -39.57 3.58
N GLY A 23 33.27 -38.78 4.54
CA GLY A 23 32.77 -38.79 5.90
C GLY A 23 31.45 -38.05 5.96
N SER A 24 30.36 -38.69 5.54
CA SER A 24 28.99 -38.16 5.69
C SER A 24 28.36 -38.54 7.03
N ASN A 25 29.12 -38.43 8.11
CA ASN A 25 28.63 -38.59 9.49
C ASN A 25 29.06 -37.35 10.29
N ARG A 26 28.23 -36.32 10.32
CA ARG A 26 28.37 -35.24 11.30
C ARG A 26 27.24 -35.38 12.31
N GLU A 27 27.59 -35.76 13.54
CA GLU A 27 26.71 -35.58 14.69
C GLU A 27 26.30 -34.09 14.81
N PRO A 28 25.22 -33.77 15.53
CA PRO A 28 24.85 -32.38 15.75
C PRO A 28 26.02 -31.54 16.27
N TYR A 29 26.21 -30.35 15.71
CA TYR A 29 27.37 -29.50 15.99
C TYR A 29 27.00 -28.02 16.10
N GLU A 30 27.82 -27.24 16.79
CA GLU A 30 27.65 -25.80 16.90
C GLU A 30 28.33 -25.07 15.74
N GLN A 31 27.68 -24.00 15.28
CA GLN A 31 28.19 -23.13 14.23
C GLN A 31 27.81 -21.68 14.52
N THR A 32 28.73 -20.75 14.28
CA THR A 32 28.44 -19.32 14.34
C THR A 32 27.80 -18.85 13.05
N PHE A 33 26.68 -18.14 13.19
CA PHE A 33 25.89 -17.61 12.08
C PHE A 33 25.71 -16.09 12.20
N LEU A 34 25.79 -15.41 11.06
CA LEU A 34 25.16 -14.10 10.87
C LEU A 34 23.76 -14.36 10.31
N VAL A 35 22.73 -14.06 11.09
CA VAL A 35 21.35 -14.34 10.74
C VAL A 35 20.68 -13.03 10.37
N THR A 36 20.09 -12.99 9.18
CA THR A 36 19.17 -11.92 8.74
C THR A 36 17.75 -12.46 8.67
N ALA A 37 16.79 -11.59 8.35
CA ALA A 37 15.43 -11.99 8.07
C ALA A 37 14.94 -11.41 6.74
N TYR A 38 14.17 -12.21 6.02
CA TYR A 38 13.43 -11.80 4.83
C TYR A 38 11.94 -11.95 5.07
N TYR A 39 11.13 -11.29 4.25
CA TYR A 39 9.68 -11.37 4.33
C TYR A 39 9.09 -11.68 2.96
N SER A 40 7.83 -12.11 2.92
CA SER A 40 7.10 -12.32 1.67
C SER A 40 6.19 -11.12 1.40
N PRO A 41 6.55 -10.23 0.45
CA PRO A 41 5.72 -9.09 0.12
C PRO A 41 4.37 -9.53 -0.41
N LEU A 42 3.36 -8.72 -0.14
CA LEU A 42 2.01 -8.80 -0.69
C LEU A 42 1.77 -7.54 -1.55
N PRO A 43 0.90 -7.62 -2.57
CA PRO A 43 0.47 -6.43 -3.30
C PRO A 43 -0.29 -5.47 -2.37
N ASP A 44 -0.36 -4.20 -2.77
CA ASP A 44 -1.10 -3.15 -2.08
C ASP A 44 -0.74 -2.96 -0.60
N GLN A 45 0.54 -3.10 -0.24
CA GLN A 45 1.03 -2.62 1.05
C GLN A 45 1.23 -1.10 1.05
N CYS A 46 1.19 -0.53 2.25
CA CYS A 46 1.54 0.86 2.53
C CYS A 46 2.96 1.24 2.10
N CYS A 47 3.84 0.23 2.09
CA CYS A 47 5.25 0.40 2.29
C CYS A 47 6.01 -0.82 1.77
N TYR A 48 7.11 -0.53 1.08
CA TYR A 48 8.05 -1.47 0.51
C TYR A 48 9.46 -0.87 0.65
N VAL A 49 10.46 -1.71 0.93
CA VAL A 49 11.85 -1.26 1.15
C VAL A 49 12.47 -0.67 -0.12
N ARG A 50 12.05 -1.18 -1.28
CA ARG A 50 12.44 -0.75 -2.62
C ARG A 50 11.38 0.12 -3.29
N GLY A 51 10.33 0.55 -2.58
CA GLY A 51 9.31 1.48 -3.07
C GLY A 51 8.09 0.83 -3.75
N GLY A 52 8.15 -0.44 -4.13
CA GLY A 52 7.04 -1.15 -4.75
C GLY A 52 7.10 -2.66 -4.60
N TYR A 53 5.96 -3.30 -4.86
CA TYR A 53 5.74 -4.73 -4.69
C TYR A 53 6.71 -5.58 -5.50
N GLU A 54 6.83 -5.34 -6.80
CA GLU A 54 7.68 -6.14 -7.68
C GLU A 54 9.16 -6.03 -7.29
N ALA A 55 9.62 -4.83 -6.92
CA ALA A 55 10.99 -4.61 -6.49
C ALA A 55 11.31 -5.31 -5.16
N ASP A 56 10.40 -5.27 -4.19
CA ASP A 56 10.56 -6.01 -2.93
C ASP A 56 10.44 -7.52 -3.15
N LYS A 57 9.57 -7.96 -4.06
CA LYS A 57 9.42 -9.37 -4.41
C LYS A 57 10.73 -9.92 -4.99
N VAL A 58 11.37 -9.18 -5.89
CA VAL A 58 12.71 -9.53 -6.42
C VAL A 58 13.76 -9.51 -5.31
N LEU A 59 13.75 -8.49 -4.44
CA LEU A 59 14.68 -8.39 -3.31
C LEU A 59 14.61 -9.62 -2.39
N ASN A 60 13.41 -10.17 -2.17
CA ASN A 60 13.14 -11.29 -1.27
C ASN A 60 13.05 -12.65 -1.99
N GLY A 61 13.48 -12.77 -3.25
CA GLY A 61 13.62 -14.07 -3.93
C GLY A 61 12.34 -14.63 -4.56
N GLU A 62 11.42 -13.79 -5.02
CA GLU A 62 10.17 -14.12 -5.75
C GLU A 62 9.09 -14.93 -4.98
N GLY A 63 9.44 -15.51 -3.82
CA GLY A 63 8.66 -15.34 -2.59
C GLY A 63 7.36 -16.14 -2.40
N VAL A 64 7.14 -17.24 -3.13
CA VAL A 64 6.04 -18.20 -2.81
C VAL A 64 6.51 -19.64 -2.59
N LYS A 65 7.64 -20.03 -3.17
CA LYS A 65 8.25 -21.34 -3.00
C LYS A 65 9.74 -21.17 -2.72
N ALA A 66 10.25 -21.98 -1.81
CA ALA A 66 11.67 -22.08 -1.54
C ALA A 66 12.43 -22.68 -2.72
N ALA A 67 13.76 -22.60 -2.69
CA ALA A 67 14.63 -23.20 -3.69
C ALA A 67 14.40 -24.71 -3.93
N ASP A 68 13.88 -25.45 -2.95
CA ASP A 68 13.52 -26.87 -3.08
C ASP A 68 12.05 -27.13 -3.50
N GLY A 69 11.27 -26.07 -3.76
CA GLY A 69 9.86 -26.13 -4.14
C GLY A 69 8.86 -26.14 -2.97
N THR A 70 9.35 -26.16 -1.73
CA THR A 70 8.49 -26.13 -0.52
C THR A 70 7.76 -24.79 -0.42
N GLN A 71 6.46 -24.82 -0.09
CA GLN A 71 5.70 -23.60 0.19
C GLN A 71 6.27 -22.91 1.43
N VAL A 72 6.43 -21.59 1.39
CA VAL A 72 7.00 -20.84 2.52
C VAL A 72 6.13 -20.97 3.79
N TYR A 73 6.75 -21.18 4.95
CA TYR A 73 6.08 -21.42 6.24
C TYR A 73 6.91 -20.93 7.45
N PRO A 74 6.29 -20.72 8.63
CA PRO A 74 7.01 -20.38 9.87
C PRO A 74 8.09 -21.41 10.23
N GLY A 75 9.35 -20.99 10.25
CA GLY A 75 10.50 -21.88 10.47
C GLY A 75 11.26 -22.31 9.21
N MET A 76 10.91 -21.77 8.05
CA MET A 76 11.74 -21.87 6.84
C MET A 76 13.04 -21.07 6.99
N LEU A 77 14.15 -21.67 6.56
CA LEU A 77 15.49 -21.12 6.61
C LEU A 77 16.16 -21.17 5.24
N ALA A 78 16.72 -20.04 4.81
CA ALA A 78 17.72 -20.00 3.75
C ALA A 78 19.12 -20.22 4.34
N ALA A 79 19.90 -21.08 3.72
CA ALA A 79 21.26 -21.43 4.17
C ALA A 79 22.21 -21.62 2.98
N PRO A 80 23.54 -21.62 3.20
CA PRO A 80 24.51 -21.88 2.15
C PRO A 80 24.32 -23.27 1.52
N PRO A 81 24.78 -23.50 0.27
CA PRO A 81 24.65 -24.79 -0.41
C PRO A 81 25.26 -25.98 0.33
N SER A 82 26.22 -25.76 1.24
CA SER A 82 26.83 -26.80 2.09
C SER A 82 25.84 -27.42 3.09
N TYR A 83 24.75 -26.72 3.42
CA TYR A 83 23.66 -27.24 4.23
C TYR A 83 22.66 -27.91 3.31
N SER A 84 22.50 -29.23 3.43
CA SER A 84 21.52 -29.98 2.64
C SER A 84 20.10 -29.55 2.98
N PHE A 85 19.18 -29.61 2.01
CA PHE A 85 17.76 -29.41 2.30
C PHE A 85 17.27 -30.42 3.35
N GLY A 86 16.40 -29.95 4.25
CA GLY A 86 15.91 -30.69 5.40
C GLY A 86 16.80 -30.62 6.65
N THR A 87 18.00 -30.02 6.59
CA THR A 87 18.83 -29.76 7.79
C THR A 87 18.06 -28.91 8.79
N LYS A 88 18.06 -29.28 10.08
CA LYS A 88 17.52 -28.41 11.13
C LYS A 88 18.61 -27.56 11.77
N VAL A 89 18.27 -26.31 12.11
CA VAL A 89 19.15 -25.42 12.88
C VAL A 89 18.35 -24.89 14.06
N ALA A 90 18.82 -25.16 15.28
CA ALA A 90 18.28 -24.56 16.49
C ALA A 90 19.01 -23.24 16.77
N LEU A 91 18.26 -22.14 16.81
CA LEU A 91 18.77 -20.80 17.12
C LEU A 91 18.17 -20.33 18.46
N PRO A 92 19.00 -19.98 19.46
CA PRO A 92 18.52 -19.50 20.75
C PRO A 92 17.58 -18.29 20.59
N GLY A 93 16.42 -18.33 21.26
CA GLY A 93 15.42 -17.25 21.22
C GLY A 93 14.58 -17.18 19.94
N ILE A 94 14.85 -17.99 18.92
CA ILE A 94 14.05 -18.07 17.69
C ILE A 94 13.32 -19.41 17.59
N GLY A 95 14.02 -20.50 17.91
CA GLY A 95 13.49 -21.87 17.82
C GLY A 95 14.26 -22.74 16.83
N VAL A 96 13.59 -23.79 16.34
CA VAL A 96 14.18 -24.77 15.42
C VAL A 96 13.66 -24.51 14.02
N LEU A 97 14.57 -24.22 13.09
CA LEU A 97 14.27 -23.91 11.69
C LEU A 97 14.73 -25.04 10.76
N SER A 98 14.20 -25.05 9.54
CA SER A 98 14.48 -26.06 8.53
C SER A 98 15.00 -25.44 7.24
N VAL A 99 16.13 -25.94 6.77
CA VAL A 99 16.75 -25.50 5.51
C VAL A 99 15.91 -25.99 4.33
N HIS A 100 15.23 -25.07 3.67
CA HIS A 100 14.48 -25.31 2.42
C HIS A 100 14.86 -24.34 1.31
N ASP A 101 15.57 -23.27 1.65
CA ASP A 101 15.74 -22.14 0.75
C ASP A 101 17.21 -21.76 0.52
N ARG A 102 17.45 -20.96 -0.52
CA ARG A 102 18.77 -20.47 -0.93
C ARG A 102 18.64 -19.01 -1.34
N GLY A 103 19.66 -18.21 -1.03
CA GLY A 103 19.76 -16.83 -1.51
C GLY A 103 21.17 -16.53 -2.00
N GLY A 104 21.30 -15.70 -3.04
CA GLY A 104 22.60 -15.38 -3.63
C GLY A 104 23.60 -14.79 -2.61
N ALA A 105 23.09 -14.02 -1.65
CA ALA A 105 23.86 -13.42 -0.57
C ALA A 105 24.05 -14.33 0.67
N ILE A 106 23.43 -15.51 0.70
CA ILE A 106 23.42 -16.44 1.83
C ILE A 106 24.55 -17.46 1.62
N GLN A 107 25.75 -17.08 2.05
CA GLN A 107 27.00 -17.79 1.79
C GLN A 107 27.81 -18.01 3.08
N GLU A 108 28.83 -18.85 2.99
CA GLU A 108 29.87 -18.99 4.01
C GLU A 108 30.85 -17.82 3.90
N GLY A 109 31.13 -17.16 5.02
CA GLY A 109 32.14 -16.12 5.09
C GLY A 109 33.54 -16.68 5.33
N ASP A 110 34.56 -15.97 4.84
CA ASP A 110 35.98 -16.36 4.96
C ASP A 110 36.47 -16.42 6.42
N ASN A 111 35.73 -15.83 7.36
CA ASN A 111 36.01 -15.85 8.80
C ASN A 111 35.37 -17.04 9.54
N GLY A 112 34.77 -18.00 8.81
CA GLY A 112 34.07 -19.14 9.39
C GLY A 112 32.67 -18.82 9.93
N VAL A 113 32.16 -17.60 9.74
CA VAL A 113 30.77 -17.24 10.03
C VAL A 113 29.93 -17.52 8.80
N HIS A 114 28.84 -18.28 8.96
CA HIS A 114 27.94 -18.59 7.84
C HIS A 114 26.72 -17.69 7.89
N ARG A 115 26.21 -17.26 6.73
CA ARG A 115 24.99 -16.45 6.71
C ARG A 115 23.75 -17.33 6.64
N LEU A 116 22.73 -17.00 7.41
CA LEU A 116 21.39 -17.59 7.32
C LEU A 116 20.36 -16.48 7.09
N ASP A 117 19.22 -16.83 6.50
CA ASP A 117 18.07 -15.93 6.39
C ASP A 117 16.80 -16.61 6.91
N VAL A 118 16.17 -15.98 7.89
CA VAL A 118 14.95 -16.49 8.52
C VAL A 118 13.74 -15.85 7.87
N TRP A 119 12.74 -16.66 7.54
CA TRP A 119 11.47 -16.11 7.06
C TRP A 119 10.66 -15.47 8.20
N ALA A 120 10.30 -14.20 8.02
CA ALA A 120 9.66 -13.36 9.04
C ALA A 120 8.16 -13.14 8.84
N GLY A 121 7.52 -13.76 7.85
CA GLY A 121 6.09 -13.62 7.62
C GLY A 121 5.73 -12.91 6.32
N TYR A 122 4.44 -12.68 6.14
CA TYR A 122 3.87 -12.01 4.97
C TYR A 122 3.58 -10.53 5.25
N GLY A 123 3.55 -9.73 4.20
CA GLY A 123 2.97 -8.40 4.25
C GLY A 123 3.74 -7.39 5.10
N GLU A 124 3.02 -6.37 5.56
CA GLU A 124 3.56 -5.30 6.41
C GLU A 124 4.03 -5.82 7.77
N GLU A 125 3.35 -6.79 8.37
CA GLU A 125 3.78 -7.40 9.63
C GLU A 125 5.12 -8.12 9.47
N GLY A 126 5.26 -8.92 8.41
CA GLY A 126 6.50 -9.61 8.08
C GLY A 126 7.64 -8.66 7.80
N LEU A 127 7.37 -7.56 7.07
CA LEU A 127 8.35 -6.50 6.85
C LEU A 127 8.77 -5.84 8.16
N ALA A 128 7.82 -5.48 9.03
CA ALA A 128 8.11 -4.87 10.32
C ALA A 128 8.96 -5.79 11.21
N ARG A 129 8.65 -7.09 11.19
CA ARG A 129 9.41 -8.12 11.90
C ARG A 129 10.82 -8.27 11.34
N ALA A 130 10.98 -8.34 10.01
CA ALA A 130 12.28 -8.42 9.36
C ALA A 130 13.17 -7.21 9.68
N LEU A 131 12.61 -6.00 9.60
CA LEU A 131 13.31 -4.76 9.97
C LEU A 131 13.67 -4.70 11.45
N ALA A 132 12.80 -5.19 12.34
CA ALA A 132 13.07 -5.27 13.77
C ALA A 132 14.16 -6.29 14.11
N PHE A 133 14.17 -7.41 13.38
CA PHE A 133 15.17 -8.45 13.52
C PHE A 133 16.56 -7.97 13.11
N GLY A 134 16.68 -7.28 11.97
CA GLY A 134 17.96 -6.77 11.48
C GLY A 134 18.98 -7.88 11.20
N ALA A 135 20.26 -7.62 11.46
CA ALA A 135 21.33 -8.61 11.34
C ALA A 135 21.92 -8.92 12.72
N GLN A 136 21.94 -10.19 13.11
CA GLN A 136 22.33 -10.63 14.44
C GLN A 136 23.24 -11.86 14.38
N TYR A 137 24.13 -12.00 15.37
CA TYR A 137 25.00 -13.16 15.49
C TYR A 137 24.40 -14.20 16.44
N PHE A 138 24.44 -15.47 16.03
CA PHE A 138 24.01 -16.60 16.84
C PHE A 138 25.07 -17.70 16.82
N VAL A 139 25.20 -18.41 17.93
CA VAL A 139 25.78 -19.75 17.93
C VAL A 139 24.59 -20.71 17.89
N GLY A 140 24.42 -21.40 16.75
CA GLY A 140 23.31 -22.31 16.51
C GLY A 140 23.76 -23.76 16.48
N THR A 141 22.87 -24.68 16.88
CA THR A 141 23.12 -26.12 16.76
C THR A 141 22.54 -26.64 15.45
N VAL A 142 23.40 -27.20 14.61
CA VAL A 142 23.05 -27.78 13.31
C VAL A 142 22.80 -29.27 13.48
N TYR A 143 21.67 -29.76 12.96
CA TYR A 143 21.30 -31.16 12.93
C TYR A 143 21.19 -31.62 11.46
N PRO A 144 22.21 -32.32 10.93
CA PRO A 144 22.20 -32.79 9.56
C PRO A 144 21.10 -33.84 9.28
N PRO A 145 20.62 -33.95 8.03
CA PRO A 145 19.76 -35.05 7.61
C PRO A 145 20.41 -36.42 7.90
N GLY A 146 19.59 -37.39 8.31
CA GLY A 146 20.07 -38.74 8.66
C GLY A 146 20.31 -38.99 10.16
N PHE A 147 20.20 -37.96 11.00
CA PHE A 147 20.23 -38.07 12.47
C PHE A 147 18.85 -37.75 13.08
N HIS A 148 18.70 -38.01 14.38
CA HIS A 148 17.53 -37.53 15.13
C HIS A 148 17.52 -35.99 15.12
N GLN A 149 16.49 -35.42 14.50
CA GLN A 149 16.31 -33.97 14.35
C GLN A 149 15.14 -33.50 15.20
N PRO A 150 15.27 -32.37 15.92
CA PRO A 150 14.12 -31.76 16.58
C PRO A 150 13.07 -31.33 15.54
N GLN A 151 11.80 -31.28 15.97
CA GLN A 151 10.74 -30.74 15.11
C GLN A 151 10.96 -29.25 14.87
N THR A 152 10.61 -28.79 13.67
CA THR A 152 10.59 -27.36 13.36
C THR A 152 9.52 -26.69 14.22
N ALA A 153 9.93 -25.66 14.95
CA ALA A 153 9.10 -24.94 15.89
C ALA A 153 9.62 -23.51 15.98
N VAL A 154 8.87 -22.58 15.39
CA VAL A 154 9.10 -21.13 15.47
C VAL A 154 7.76 -20.47 15.76
N ALA A 155 7.70 -19.67 16.80
CA ALA A 155 6.54 -18.84 17.12
C ALA A 155 6.81 -17.42 16.59
N LEU A 156 6.30 -17.10 15.40
CA LEU A 156 6.49 -15.77 14.82
C LEU A 156 5.87 -14.66 15.68
N ASP A 157 4.83 -14.98 16.44
CA ASP A 157 4.14 -14.05 17.35
C ASP A 157 5.06 -13.57 18.50
N ASP A 158 6.09 -14.35 18.84
CA ASP A 158 7.08 -13.98 19.86
C ASP A 158 8.12 -12.99 19.30
N LEU A 159 8.25 -12.88 17.97
CA LEU A 159 9.17 -11.96 17.32
C LEU A 159 8.49 -10.60 17.11
N PRO A 160 9.11 -9.50 17.57
CA PRO A 160 8.47 -8.18 17.55
C PRO A 160 8.24 -7.68 16.11
N ALA A 161 7.03 -7.19 15.84
CA ALA A 161 6.63 -6.55 14.58
C ALA A 161 6.18 -5.09 14.79
N PRO A 162 7.09 -4.17 15.16
CA PRO A 162 6.75 -2.78 15.43
C PRO A 162 6.36 -2.04 14.14
N LEU A 163 5.05 -1.93 13.88
CA LEU A 163 4.49 -1.27 12.69
C LEU A 163 4.99 0.18 12.51
N SER A 164 5.37 0.87 13.58
CA SER A 164 5.95 2.22 13.51
C SER A 164 7.26 2.30 12.72
N ARG A 165 7.99 1.19 12.58
CA ARG A 165 9.19 1.14 11.73
C ARG A 165 8.86 1.29 10.24
N LEU A 166 7.62 1.06 9.83
CA LEU A 166 7.22 1.13 8.43
C LEU A 166 6.97 2.56 7.94
N GLU A 167 6.82 3.52 8.84
CA GLU A 167 6.52 4.92 8.50
C GLU A 167 7.59 5.56 7.59
N GLU A 168 8.86 5.14 7.73
CA GLU A 168 9.97 5.64 6.91
C GLU A 168 9.92 5.17 5.44
N TYR A 169 9.20 4.07 5.17
CA TYR A 169 9.03 3.49 3.83
C TYR A 169 7.69 3.88 3.18
N ARG A 170 6.84 4.62 3.90
CA ARG A 170 5.51 4.99 3.41
C ARG A 170 5.63 6.08 2.34
N LEU A 171 4.95 5.88 1.22
CA LEU A 171 4.78 6.93 0.21
C LEU A 171 3.61 7.83 0.61
N GLU A 172 3.80 9.15 0.62
CA GLU A 172 2.73 10.11 0.97
C GLU A 172 1.47 9.98 0.11
N ASN A 173 1.64 9.59 -1.16
CA ASN A 173 0.54 9.41 -2.09
C ASN A 173 -0.17 8.05 -1.94
N ARG A 174 0.40 7.11 -1.18
CA ARG A 174 -0.25 5.84 -0.86
C ARG A 174 -1.17 6.06 0.34
N ASN A 175 -2.42 6.43 0.04
CA ASN A 175 -3.48 6.58 1.01
C ASN A 175 -4.35 5.30 1.05
N LEU A 176 -5.50 5.36 1.72
CA LEU A 176 -6.43 4.22 1.83
C LEU A 176 -6.83 3.59 0.47
N LEU A 177 -6.72 4.30 -0.66
CA LEU A 177 -7.04 3.79 -1.99
C LEU A 177 -6.02 2.83 -2.58
N SER A 178 -4.78 2.82 -2.08
CA SER A 178 -3.68 2.03 -2.65
C SER A 178 -3.13 1.02 -1.65
N VAL A 179 -3.92 0.73 -0.62
CA VAL A 179 -3.52 -0.18 0.45
C VAL A 179 -4.59 -1.23 0.71
N ARG A 180 -4.14 -2.38 1.18
CA ARG A 180 -4.96 -3.48 1.63
C ARG A 180 -5.20 -3.40 3.13
N ALA A 181 -6.45 -3.61 3.53
CA ALA A 181 -6.81 -3.90 4.91
C ALA A 181 -7.95 -4.93 4.89
N ARG A 182 -7.69 -6.14 5.38
CA ARG A 182 -8.67 -7.23 5.45
C ARG A 182 -8.72 -7.82 6.83
N ARG A 183 -9.84 -8.48 7.16
CA ARG A 183 -10.01 -9.19 8.42
C ARG A 183 -8.82 -10.11 8.72
N ASN A 184 -8.36 -10.05 9.97
CA ASN A 184 -7.16 -10.71 10.50
C ASN A 184 -5.81 -10.13 10.04
N ASP A 185 -5.76 -9.09 9.21
CA ASP A 185 -4.50 -8.39 8.95
C ASP A 185 -4.03 -7.65 10.21
N GLN A 186 -2.73 -7.74 10.51
CA GLN A 186 -2.03 -6.84 11.44
C GLN A 186 -1.06 -5.97 10.64
N SER A 187 -1.42 -4.70 10.40
CA SER A 187 -0.67 -3.86 9.45
C SER A 187 -0.77 -2.37 9.75
N LEU A 188 0.17 -1.59 9.21
CA LEU A 188 0.10 -0.13 9.27
C LEU A 188 -1.06 0.40 8.43
N SER A 189 -1.39 -0.26 7.31
CA SER A 189 -2.58 0.06 6.51
C SER A 189 -3.89 -0.05 7.30
N VAL A 190 -4.06 -1.10 8.10
CA VAL A 190 -5.21 -1.23 9.01
C VAL A 190 -5.20 -0.14 10.08
N LYS A 191 -4.02 0.19 10.63
CA LYS A 191 -3.90 1.25 11.64
C LYS A 191 -4.34 2.60 11.07
N ILE A 192 -3.94 2.93 9.84
CA ILE A 192 -4.36 4.15 9.14
C ILE A 192 -5.88 4.15 8.93
N LEU A 193 -6.48 3.02 8.53
CA LEU A 193 -7.94 2.90 8.41
C LEU A 193 -8.63 3.17 9.76
N GLN A 194 -8.15 2.56 10.84
CA GLN A 194 -8.70 2.76 12.19
C GLN A 194 -8.58 4.21 12.64
N GLU A 195 -7.45 4.88 12.38
CA GLU A 195 -7.26 6.30 12.69
C GLU A 195 -8.26 7.18 11.93
N LYS A 196 -8.49 6.92 10.64
CA LYS A 196 -9.49 7.66 9.84
C LYS A 196 -10.92 7.40 10.30
N LEU A 197 -11.27 6.14 10.59
CA LEU A 197 -12.57 5.81 11.17
C LEU A 197 -12.75 6.45 12.55
N LYS A 198 -11.69 6.56 13.36
CA LYS A 198 -11.69 7.22 14.66
C LYS A 198 -11.90 8.72 14.54
N GLU A 199 -11.19 9.37 13.61
CA GLU A 199 -11.40 10.77 13.28
C GLU A 199 -12.86 11.02 12.87
N LEU A 200 -13.49 10.12 12.14
CA LEU A 200 -14.89 10.20 11.72
C LEU A 200 -15.90 9.77 12.80
N GLY A 201 -15.44 9.28 13.97
CA GLY A 201 -16.28 8.89 15.09
C GLY A 201 -16.83 7.45 15.02
N TYR A 202 -16.41 6.64 14.05
CA TYR A 202 -16.83 5.25 13.88
C TYR A 202 -16.01 4.25 14.71
N PHE A 203 -14.75 4.59 15.04
CA PHE A 203 -13.83 3.75 15.80
C PHE A 203 -13.47 4.42 17.13
N ARG A 204 -13.60 3.70 18.25
CA ARG A 204 -13.43 4.28 19.60
C ARG A 204 -12.11 3.87 20.26
N ASP A 205 -11.62 2.69 19.92
CA ASP A 205 -10.46 2.09 20.57
C ASP A 205 -9.15 2.76 20.12
N ALA A 206 -8.02 2.32 20.69
CA ALA A 206 -6.71 2.67 20.17
C ALA A 206 -6.50 1.96 18.82
N ALA A 207 -5.93 2.67 17.83
CA ALA A 207 -5.60 2.08 16.54
C ALA A 207 -4.42 1.10 16.70
N SER A 208 -4.74 -0.18 16.86
CA SER A 208 -3.78 -1.26 17.09
C SER A 208 -3.12 -1.75 15.81
N GLY A 209 -3.73 -1.50 14.65
CA GLY A 209 -3.36 -2.11 13.38
C GLY A 209 -3.91 -3.51 13.17
N LEU A 210 -4.71 -4.06 14.11
CA LEU A 210 -5.37 -5.36 13.95
C LEU A 210 -6.79 -5.20 13.39
N PHE A 211 -7.07 -5.82 12.25
CA PHE A 211 -8.41 -5.86 11.67
C PHE A 211 -9.22 -7.00 12.29
N GLY A 212 -9.61 -6.82 13.54
CA GLY A 212 -10.54 -7.70 14.25
C GLY A 212 -12.00 -7.25 14.14
N GLU A 213 -12.85 -7.88 14.95
CA GLU A 213 -14.30 -7.64 14.99
C GLU A 213 -14.69 -6.17 15.20
N VAL A 214 -13.97 -5.44 16.06
CA VAL A 214 -14.25 -4.02 16.31
C VAL A 214 -14.06 -3.18 15.04
N THR A 215 -13.00 -3.45 14.28
CA THR A 215 -12.72 -2.73 13.01
C THR A 215 -13.80 -3.03 11.98
N GLU A 216 -14.19 -4.30 11.85
CA GLU A 216 -15.27 -4.76 10.97
C GLU A 216 -16.61 -4.07 11.31
N GLN A 217 -16.99 -4.04 12.59
CA GLN A 217 -18.21 -3.35 13.04
C GLN A 217 -18.16 -1.84 12.82
N SER A 218 -17.00 -1.21 13.03
CA SER A 218 -16.81 0.23 12.75
C SER A 218 -16.97 0.52 11.26
N LEU A 219 -16.40 -0.32 10.38
CA LEU A 219 -16.55 -0.19 8.94
C LEU A 219 -17.99 -0.44 8.51
N ALA A 220 -18.66 -1.45 9.05
CA ALA A 220 -20.06 -1.75 8.77
C ALA A 220 -21.00 -0.56 9.07
N ARG A 221 -20.78 0.13 10.20
CA ARG A 221 -21.54 1.36 10.55
C ARG A 221 -21.27 2.49 9.56
N PHE A 222 -20.01 2.68 9.16
CA PHE A 222 -19.64 3.67 8.14
C PHE A 222 -20.36 3.38 6.82
N LEU A 223 -20.31 2.12 6.36
CA LEU A 223 -20.97 1.68 5.13
C LEU A 223 -22.49 1.90 5.20
N GLN A 224 -23.12 1.59 6.33
CA GLN A 224 -24.55 1.82 6.57
C GLN A 224 -24.89 3.31 6.48
N ASP A 225 -24.14 4.16 7.17
CA ASP A 225 -24.40 5.61 7.20
C ASP A 225 -24.28 6.24 5.81
N TYR A 226 -23.34 5.78 4.99
CA TYR A 226 -23.15 6.24 3.61
C TYR A 226 -23.98 5.48 2.57
N ARG A 227 -24.76 4.48 3.01
CA ARG A 227 -25.62 3.62 2.17
C ARG A 227 -24.84 2.91 1.07
N LEU A 228 -23.72 2.31 1.43
CA LEU A 228 -22.82 1.56 0.55
C LEU A 228 -23.09 0.06 0.67
N SER A 229 -23.06 -0.65 -0.46
CA SER A 229 -23.22 -2.11 -0.54
C SER A 229 -21.85 -2.79 -0.74
N GLU A 230 -20.90 -2.47 0.13
CA GLU A 230 -19.55 -3.01 0.12
C GLU A 230 -19.37 -4.00 1.29
N PRO A 231 -18.43 -4.95 1.20
CA PRO A 231 -18.07 -5.82 2.33
C PRO A 231 -17.47 -5.02 3.49
N ALA A 232 -17.72 -5.46 4.72
CA ALA A 232 -17.19 -4.83 5.94
C ALA A 232 -15.93 -5.53 6.49
N ASP A 233 -15.60 -6.71 5.98
CA ASP A 233 -14.42 -7.52 6.33
C ASP A 233 -13.20 -7.21 5.47
N GLU A 234 -13.31 -6.28 4.51
CA GLU A 234 -12.19 -5.73 3.75
C GLU A 234 -12.39 -4.25 3.36
N LEU A 235 -11.27 -3.57 3.14
CA LEU A 235 -11.23 -2.22 2.59
C LEU A 235 -11.22 -2.29 1.07
N THR A 236 -12.37 -2.04 0.44
CA THR A 236 -12.48 -1.90 -1.01
C THR A 236 -12.07 -0.50 -1.48
N PRO A 237 -11.69 -0.29 -2.76
CA PRO A 237 -11.42 1.03 -3.31
C PRO A 237 -12.58 2.00 -3.14
N THR A 238 -13.83 1.54 -3.30
CA THR A 238 -15.04 2.34 -3.05
C THR A 238 -15.08 2.80 -1.60
N THR A 239 -14.94 1.86 -0.65
CA THR A 239 -14.97 2.18 0.77
C THR A 239 -13.87 3.17 1.16
N ALA A 240 -12.64 2.95 0.69
CA ALA A 240 -11.52 3.85 0.88
C ALA A 240 -11.80 5.26 0.32
N ALA A 241 -12.34 5.37 -0.89
CA ALA A 241 -12.69 6.64 -1.51
C ALA A 241 -13.70 7.43 -0.67
N PHE A 242 -14.70 6.74 -0.12
CA PHE A 242 -15.71 7.34 0.75
C PHE A 242 -15.12 7.77 2.10
N VAL A 243 -14.29 6.94 2.75
CA VAL A 243 -13.63 7.30 4.03
C VAL A 243 -12.78 8.55 3.86
N LEU A 244 -11.94 8.61 2.83
CA LEU A 244 -11.11 9.79 2.53
C LEU A 244 -11.95 11.02 2.18
N SER A 245 -13.08 10.83 1.50
CA SER A 245 -13.96 11.93 1.12
C SER A 245 -14.76 12.48 2.31
N ALA A 246 -15.18 11.62 3.23
CA ALA A 246 -15.82 11.97 4.48
C ALA A 246 -14.85 12.72 5.41
N GLU A 247 -13.60 12.25 5.51
CA GLU A 247 -12.56 12.89 6.32
C GLU A 247 -12.28 14.32 5.85
N HIS A 248 -12.15 14.52 4.53
CA HIS A 248 -11.99 15.85 3.94
C HIS A 248 -13.16 16.81 4.23
N ARG A 249 -14.36 16.27 4.49
CA ARG A 249 -15.59 17.01 4.79
C ARG A 249 -15.79 17.30 6.27
N LYS A 250 -15.01 16.67 7.14
CA LYS A 250 -15.17 16.79 8.59
C LYS A 250 -15.02 18.24 9.04
N GLY A 251 -15.99 18.73 9.79
CA GLY A 251 -15.98 20.09 10.35
C GLY A 251 -16.38 21.20 9.37
N VAL A 252 -16.77 20.87 8.13
CA VAL A 252 -17.36 21.85 7.21
C VAL A 252 -18.78 22.18 7.68
N GLU A 253 -19.06 23.46 7.94
CA GLU A 253 -20.39 23.89 8.36
C GLU A 253 -21.42 23.73 7.23
N GLY A 254 -22.63 23.33 7.64
CA GLY A 254 -23.77 23.20 6.73
C GLY A 254 -24.34 24.56 6.37
N PRO A 255 -24.75 24.79 5.10
CA PRO A 255 -25.00 26.13 4.63
C PRO A 255 -26.38 26.67 5.02
N ILE A 256 -27.32 25.88 5.58
CA ILE A 256 -28.56 26.44 6.13
C ILE A 256 -28.28 26.91 7.56
N GLY A 257 -28.34 28.22 7.77
CA GLY A 257 -28.08 28.88 9.07
C GLY A 257 -29.19 28.78 10.11
N GLY A 258 -30.41 28.34 9.74
CA GLY A 258 -31.54 28.37 10.66
C GLY A 258 -32.78 27.58 10.22
N PHE A 259 -33.92 27.96 10.81
CA PHE A 259 -35.24 27.44 10.45
C PHE A 259 -35.65 27.97 9.07
N VAL A 260 -36.43 27.20 8.32
CA VAL A 260 -36.96 27.64 7.01
C VAL A 260 -38.47 27.46 6.97
N ASP A 261 -39.17 28.59 6.84
CA ASP A 261 -40.61 28.73 6.71
C ASP A 261 -40.97 30.01 5.92
N GLY A 262 -42.25 30.39 5.92
CA GLY A 262 -42.75 31.54 5.17
C GLY A 262 -42.29 32.91 5.69
N GLU A 263 -41.70 33.00 6.89
CA GLU A 263 -41.18 34.24 7.49
C GLU A 263 -39.66 34.36 7.36
N SER A 264 -39.00 33.30 6.88
CA SER A 264 -37.55 33.25 6.72
C SER A 264 -37.05 34.25 5.67
N ASP A 265 -35.84 34.79 5.89
CA ASP A 265 -35.23 35.73 4.99
C ASP A 265 -34.79 35.08 3.66
N ALA A 266 -34.58 35.90 2.63
CA ALA A 266 -34.29 35.43 1.29
C ALA A 266 -32.94 34.68 1.15
N GLU A 267 -31.97 34.93 2.04
CA GLU A 267 -30.67 34.22 2.05
C GLU A 267 -30.88 32.77 2.50
N THR A 268 -31.52 32.60 3.66
CA THR A 268 -31.85 31.31 4.27
C THR A 268 -32.70 30.45 3.32
N VAL A 269 -33.69 31.06 2.66
CA VAL A 269 -34.51 30.37 1.66
C VAL A 269 -33.68 29.96 0.44
N ARG A 270 -32.78 30.81 -0.06
CA ARG A 270 -31.86 30.47 -1.17
C ARG A 270 -30.97 29.29 -0.83
N GLU A 271 -30.46 29.21 0.38
CA GLU A 271 -29.64 28.09 0.86
C GLU A 271 -30.42 26.77 0.84
N ALA A 272 -31.64 26.78 1.37
CA ALA A 272 -32.52 25.60 1.34
C ALA A 272 -32.85 25.16 -0.09
N GLN A 273 -33.24 26.10 -0.96
CA GLN A 273 -33.51 25.85 -2.37
C GLN A 273 -32.28 25.25 -3.09
N ARG A 274 -31.06 25.77 -2.84
CA ARG A 274 -29.81 25.26 -3.43
C ARG A 274 -29.51 23.84 -2.99
N ILE A 275 -29.60 23.55 -1.69
CA ILE A 275 -29.32 22.22 -1.16
C ILE A 275 -30.35 21.22 -1.65
N LEU A 276 -31.65 21.51 -1.47
CA LEU A 276 -32.72 20.60 -1.88
C LEU A 276 -32.66 20.32 -3.39
N ARG A 277 -32.23 21.30 -4.20
CA ARG A 277 -31.94 21.08 -5.62
C ARG A 277 -30.76 20.14 -5.82
N TYR A 278 -29.65 20.38 -5.13
CA TYR A 278 -28.46 19.55 -5.22
C TYR A 278 -28.74 18.10 -4.81
N ILE A 279 -29.54 17.87 -3.76
CA ILE A 279 -29.95 16.52 -3.33
C ILE A 279 -31.19 15.97 -4.07
N GLY A 280 -31.69 16.67 -5.09
CA GLY A 280 -32.67 16.17 -6.06
C GLY A 280 -34.16 16.41 -5.74
N TYR A 281 -34.48 17.07 -4.64
CA TYR A 281 -35.87 17.32 -4.20
C TYR A 281 -36.49 18.60 -4.80
N TYR A 282 -35.68 19.61 -5.12
CA TYR A 282 -36.18 20.91 -5.59
C TYR A 282 -35.79 21.20 -7.04
N ARG A 283 -36.78 21.48 -7.90
CA ARG A 283 -36.57 21.78 -9.33
C ARG A 283 -36.88 23.26 -9.70
N GLY A 284 -37.51 24.01 -8.81
CA GLY A 284 -37.92 25.41 -8.99
C GLY A 284 -36.80 26.44 -8.83
N ARG A 285 -37.02 27.71 -9.17
CA ARG A 285 -35.97 28.75 -9.18
C ARG A 285 -35.34 28.97 -7.80
N THR A 286 -34.03 29.24 -7.75
CA THR A 286 -33.30 29.60 -6.53
C THR A 286 -33.36 31.12 -6.28
N ASP A 287 -34.57 31.63 -6.10
CA ASP A 287 -34.88 33.06 -5.99
C ASP A 287 -34.98 33.60 -4.56
N GLY A 288 -34.96 32.72 -3.55
CA GLY A 288 -35.08 33.11 -2.15
C GLY A 288 -36.52 33.36 -1.69
N ILE A 289 -37.51 32.93 -2.47
CA ILE A 289 -38.92 33.06 -2.12
C ILE A 289 -39.44 31.73 -1.59
N TYR A 290 -39.98 31.73 -0.37
CA TYR A 290 -40.69 30.59 0.17
C TYR A 290 -42.06 30.46 -0.51
N ASN A 291 -42.25 29.44 -1.33
CA ASN A 291 -43.47 29.19 -2.10
C ASN A 291 -43.96 27.75 -1.94
N GLY A 292 -45.14 27.45 -2.48
CA GLY A 292 -45.74 26.11 -2.43
C GLY A 292 -44.81 25.01 -2.97
N THR A 293 -44.09 25.29 -4.07
CA THR A 293 -43.14 24.33 -4.65
C THR A 293 -41.96 24.02 -3.71
N LEU A 294 -41.46 25.00 -2.96
CA LEU A 294 -40.43 24.75 -1.96
C LEU A 294 -40.99 23.96 -0.78
N ALA A 295 -42.19 24.31 -0.29
CA ALA A 295 -42.86 23.58 0.79
C ALA A 295 -43.11 22.11 0.42
N GLU A 296 -43.59 21.83 -0.80
CA GLU A 296 -43.77 20.48 -1.34
C GLU A 296 -42.45 19.71 -1.43
N ALA A 297 -41.36 20.36 -1.84
CA ALA A 297 -40.04 19.72 -1.89
C ALA A 297 -39.52 19.36 -0.49
N ILE A 298 -39.71 20.25 0.51
CA ILE A 298 -39.37 19.98 1.91
C ILE A 298 -40.22 18.82 2.44
N LEU A 299 -41.52 18.84 2.18
CA LEU A 299 -42.44 17.79 2.58
C LEU A 299 -42.06 16.43 1.98
N GLN A 300 -41.74 16.38 0.68
CA GLN A 300 -41.29 15.14 0.04
C GLN A 300 -40.01 14.62 0.69
N PHE A 301 -39.04 15.50 0.99
CA PHE A 301 -37.83 15.13 1.73
C PHE A 301 -38.16 14.56 3.12
N GLN A 302 -39.09 15.18 3.84
CA GLN A 302 -39.50 14.72 5.16
C GLN A 302 -40.17 13.35 5.10
N LYS A 303 -41.04 13.10 4.10
CA LYS A 303 -41.68 11.79 3.87
C LYS A 303 -40.65 10.71 3.57
N ASP A 304 -39.72 10.97 2.64
CA ASP A 304 -38.66 10.03 2.26
C ASP A 304 -37.66 9.75 3.40
N SER A 305 -37.55 10.69 4.35
CA SER A 305 -36.74 10.55 5.57
C SER A 305 -37.53 10.04 6.77
N ALA A 306 -38.81 9.66 6.59
CA ALA A 306 -39.73 9.22 7.64
C ALA A 306 -39.83 10.19 8.84
N LEU A 307 -39.74 11.51 8.58
CA LEU A 307 -39.90 12.56 9.59
C LEU A 307 -41.37 12.97 9.78
N VAL A 308 -42.17 12.84 8.72
CA VAL A 308 -43.62 13.10 8.70
C VAL A 308 -44.30 12.06 7.82
N GLY A 309 -45.56 11.74 8.11
CA GLY A 309 -46.42 10.90 7.28
C GLY A 309 -47.31 11.71 6.33
N THR A 310 -47.88 12.82 6.78
CA THR A 310 -48.83 13.61 5.99
C THR A 310 -48.54 15.12 6.02
N GLU A 311 -49.33 15.91 5.29
CA GLU A 311 -49.13 17.37 5.18
C GLU A 311 -49.68 18.11 6.42
N GLU A 312 -50.52 17.43 7.19
CA GLU A 312 -51.12 17.92 8.44
C GLU A 312 -50.19 17.74 9.64
N ASP A 313 -49.12 16.96 9.50
CA ASP A 313 -48.18 16.71 10.59
C ASP A 313 -47.47 17.99 11.03
N PRO A 314 -47.21 18.17 12.34
CA PRO A 314 -46.51 19.34 12.83
C PRO A 314 -45.14 19.54 12.15
N GLY A 315 -44.97 20.68 11.47
CA GLY A 315 -43.74 21.03 10.78
C GLY A 315 -43.61 20.47 9.35
N ALA A 316 -44.66 19.83 8.82
CA ALA A 316 -44.75 19.45 7.41
C ALA A 316 -44.51 20.66 6.49
N GLY A 317 -43.64 20.45 5.50
CA GLY A 317 -43.23 21.47 4.54
C GLY A 317 -42.25 22.52 5.08
N ARG A 318 -41.84 22.46 6.35
CA ARG A 318 -40.90 23.42 6.98
C ARG A 318 -39.59 22.74 7.41
N ILE A 319 -38.50 23.50 7.45
CA ILE A 319 -37.20 22.99 7.93
C ILE A 319 -37.01 23.39 9.39
N GLY A 320 -37.35 22.48 10.30
CA GLY A 320 -36.98 22.53 11.72
C GLY A 320 -35.67 21.77 12.03
N PRO A 321 -35.27 21.62 13.31
CA PRO A 321 -33.97 21.05 13.68
C PRO A 321 -33.78 19.60 13.23
N LEU A 322 -34.85 18.79 13.28
CA LEU A 322 -34.81 17.39 12.81
C LEU A 322 -34.69 17.32 11.28
N THR A 323 -35.50 18.09 10.55
CA THR A 323 -35.42 18.21 9.09
C THR A 323 -34.03 18.70 8.67
N LEU A 324 -33.52 19.75 9.31
CA LEU A 324 -32.21 20.33 9.04
C LEU A 324 -31.09 19.32 9.24
N LYS A 325 -31.12 18.55 10.34
CA LYS A 325 -30.15 17.48 10.60
C LYS A 325 -30.15 16.43 9.48
N GLN A 326 -31.32 15.99 9.03
CA GLN A 326 -31.42 15.00 7.96
C GLN A 326 -31.01 15.58 6.59
N ILE A 327 -31.36 16.83 6.28
CA ILE A 327 -30.93 17.52 5.05
C ILE A 327 -29.41 17.61 5.02
N ARG A 328 -28.77 18.04 6.12
CA ARG A 328 -27.30 18.10 6.23
C ARG A 328 -26.67 16.74 5.98
N ALA A 329 -27.17 15.68 6.63
CA ALA A 329 -26.68 14.32 6.40
C ALA A 329 -26.86 13.86 4.93
N ALA A 330 -27.98 14.17 4.29
CA ALA A 330 -28.21 13.84 2.88
C ALA A 330 -27.28 14.60 1.94
N TRP A 331 -27.07 15.89 2.21
CA TRP A 331 -26.18 16.76 1.46
C TRP A 331 -24.71 16.32 1.58
N ASP A 332 -24.25 16.03 2.80
CA ASP A 332 -22.89 15.54 3.02
C ASP A 332 -22.65 14.20 2.32
N ARG A 333 -23.59 13.24 2.40
CA ARG A 333 -23.48 11.99 1.63
C ARG A 333 -23.35 12.23 0.13
N ALA A 334 -24.09 13.19 -0.42
CA ALA A 334 -24.04 13.51 -1.84
C ALA A 334 -22.68 14.10 -2.24
N LEU A 335 -22.13 15.02 -1.43
CA LEU A 335 -20.82 15.64 -1.70
C LEU A 335 -19.65 14.69 -1.47
N VAL A 336 -19.73 13.84 -0.44
CA VAL A 336 -18.78 12.75 -0.23
C VAL A 336 -18.79 11.81 -1.42
N ARG A 337 -19.96 11.44 -1.95
CA ARG A 337 -20.08 10.60 -3.15
C ARG A 337 -19.43 11.23 -4.38
N GLU A 338 -19.68 12.51 -4.64
CA GLU A 338 -19.07 13.21 -5.79
C GLU A 338 -17.53 13.21 -5.70
N ARG A 339 -16.99 13.51 -4.52
CA ARG A 339 -15.53 13.46 -4.30
C ARG A 339 -14.99 12.04 -4.39
N ALA A 340 -15.69 11.05 -3.83
CA ALA A 340 -15.29 9.65 -3.89
C ALA A 340 -15.21 9.15 -5.34
N GLN A 341 -16.17 9.53 -6.20
CA GLN A 341 -16.13 9.21 -7.63
C GLN A 341 -14.89 9.78 -8.32
N LYS A 342 -14.51 11.03 -8.01
CA LYS A 342 -13.25 11.61 -8.53
C LYS A 342 -12.03 10.80 -8.09
N LEU A 343 -11.99 10.38 -6.82
CA LEU A 343 -10.90 9.57 -6.28
C LEU A 343 -10.82 8.19 -6.93
N LEU A 344 -11.95 7.56 -7.22
CA LEU A 344 -12.01 6.28 -7.94
C LEU A 344 -11.44 6.40 -9.36
N VAL A 345 -11.76 7.47 -10.11
CA VAL A 345 -11.17 7.69 -11.44
C VAL A 345 -9.65 7.89 -11.34
N LEU A 346 -9.16 8.60 -10.34
CA LEU A 346 -7.72 8.74 -10.09
C LEU A 346 -7.05 7.41 -9.71
N HIS A 347 -7.75 6.55 -8.97
CA HIS A 347 -7.28 5.22 -8.62
C HIS A 347 -7.16 4.33 -9.86
N GLU A 348 -8.20 4.27 -10.69
CA GLU A 348 -8.18 3.52 -11.95
C GLU A 348 -7.11 4.03 -12.91
N ALA A 349 -6.85 5.35 -12.93
CA ALA A 349 -5.76 5.91 -13.71
C ALA A 349 -4.40 5.40 -13.23
N GLY A 350 -4.21 5.25 -11.91
CA GLY A 350 -3.03 4.59 -11.35
C GLY A 350 -2.89 3.15 -11.81
N LYS A 351 -3.96 2.36 -11.67
CA LYS A 351 -3.96 0.96 -12.10
C LYS A 351 -3.63 0.80 -13.57
N TYR A 352 -4.19 1.65 -14.43
CA TYR A 352 -3.86 1.63 -15.86
C TYR A 352 -2.36 1.85 -16.11
N LEU A 353 -1.74 2.81 -15.41
CA LEU A 353 -0.30 3.08 -15.55
C LEU A 353 0.55 1.89 -15.10
N ASP A 354 0.18 1.25 -13.99
CA ASP A 354 0.88 0.09 -13.45
C ASP A 354 0.72 -1.13 -14.41
N GLU A 355 -0.50 -1.42 -14.86
CA GLU A 355 -0.81 -2.56 -15.76
C GLU A 355 -0.14 -2.45 -17.14
N HIS A 356 0.22 -1.23 -17.58
CA HIS A 356 0.86 -0.97 -18.86
C HIS A 356 2.36 -0.67 -18.77
N ASP A 357 3.00 -0.89 -17.61
CA ASP A 357 4.41 -0.57 -17.37
C ASP A 357 4.78 0.91 -17.67
N LEU A 358 3.86 1.84 -17.37
CA LEU A 358 4.06 3.28 -17.60
C LEU A 358 4.49 4.03 -16.33
N ALA A 359 4.34 3.39 -15.15
CA ALA A 359 4.71 3.98 -13.87
C ALA A 359 6.14 3.64 -13.45
N VAL A 360 6.80 4.58 -12.77
CA VAL A 360 7.95 4.26 -11.91
C VAL A 360 7.40 3.70 -10.61
N GLU A 361 7.82 2.48 -10.28
CA GLU A 361 7.28 1.69 -9.17
C GLU A 361 8.31 1.38 -8.08
N GLN A 362 9.57 1.76 -8.29
CA GLN A 362 10.64 1.47 -7.36
C GLN A 362 11.54 2.66 -7.09
N PHE A 363 12.28 2.60 -5.99
CA PHE A 363 13.36 3.54 -5.73
C PHE A 363 14.49 3.30 -6.72
N LEU A 364 15.03 4.40 -7.26
CA LEU A 364 16.07 4.38 -8.27
C LEU A 364 17.22 5.31 -7.89
N SER A 365 18.44 4.85 -8.02
CA SER A 365 19.65 5.63 -7.80
C SER A 365 20.72 5.34 -8.85
N GLU A 366 21.81 6.09 -8.79
CA GLU A 366 22.95 5.92 -9.70
C GLU A 366 23.50 4.49 -9.65
N GLY A 367 23.68 3.87 -10.81
CA GLY A 367 24.06 2.46 -10.96
C GLY A 367 22.90 1.51 -11.29
N ASP A 368 21.66 1.90 -10.97
CA ASP A 368 20.48 1.13 -11.38
C ASP A 368 20.35 1.12 -12.91
N ASN A 369 19.79 0.04 -13.45
CA ASN A 369 19.56 -0.13 -14.88
C ASN A 369 18.31 -0.97 -15.15
N GLY A 370 17.82 -0.91 -16.38
CA GLY A 370 16.68 -1.69 -16.85
C GLY A 370 15.44 -0.85 -17.16
N ARG A 371 14.28 -1.52 -17.13
CA ARG A 371 12.99 -0.95 -17.57
C ARG A 371 12.57 0.26 -16.74
N GLN A 372 12.62 0.16 -15.42
CA GLN A 372 12.21 1.23 -14.51
C GLN A 372 13.02 2.52 -14.69
N VAL A 373 14.31 2.42 -14.98
CA VAL A 373 15.15 3.58 -15.33
C VAL A 373 14.76 4.17 -16.68
N ARG A 374 14.42 3.34 -17.66
CA ARG A 374 13.96 3.81 -18.98
C ARG A 374 12.65 4.60 -18.86
N ILE A 375 11.70 4.10 -18.06
CA ILE A 375 10.44 4.81 -17.76
C ILE A 375 10.75 6.15 -17.12
N LEU A 376 11.56 6.19 -16.06
CA LEU A 376 11.98 7.44 -15.41
C LEU A 376 12.59 8.43 -16.41
N GLN A 377 13.49 7.98 -17.29
CA GLN A 377 14.12 8.83 -18.29
C GLN A 377 13.10 9.39 -19.29
N SER A 378 12.12 8.59 -19.73
CA SER A 378 11.01 9.07 -20.58
C SER A 378 10.18 10.13 -19.86
N LEU A 379 9.76 9.88 -18.62
CA LEU A 379 8.96 10.84 -17.83
C LEU A 379 9.68 12.17 -17.59
N LEU A 380 11.00 12.11 -17.40
CA LEU A 380 11.83 13.31 -17.28
C LEU A 380 12.00 14.02 -18.63
N ALA A 381 12.08 13.27 -19.74
CA ALA A 381 12.18 13.83 -21.08
C ALA A 381 10.90 14.55 -21.51
N ASP A 382 9.73 13.98 -21.21
CA ASP A 382 8.43 14.60 -21.47
C ASP A 382 8.25 15.93 -20.72
N ARG A 383 8.97 16.09 -19.60
CA ARG A 383 9.04 17.32 -18.80
C ARG A 383 10.17 18.27 -19.21
N GLY A 384 10.92 17.94 -20.27
CA GLY A 384 12.05 18.73 -20.77
C GLY A 384 13.29 18.71 -19.87
N LEU A 385 13.38 17.76 -18.93
CA LEU A 385 14.47 17.65 -17.96
C LEU A 385 15.53 16.63 -18.37
N PHE A 386 15.24 15.79 -19.36
CA PHE A 386 16.15 14.77 -19.87
C PHE A 386 16.13 14.73 -21.41
N PRO A 387 17.26 14.60 -22.12
CA PRO A 387 17.25 14.55 -23.58
C PRO A 387 16.67 13.22 -24.09
N ILE A 388 15.64 13.28 -24.96
CA ILE A 388 14.91 12.10 -25.44
C ILE A 388 15.82 11.09 -26.17
N GLU A 389 16.85 11.58 -26.87
CA GLU A 389 17.82 10.75 -27.60
C GLU A 389 18.84 10.04 -26.70
N LYS A 390 18.85 10.35 -25.38
CA LYS A 390 19.75 9.75 -24.39
C LYS A 390 19.08 8.67 -23.54
N ILE A 391 17.82 8.36 -23.80
CA ILE A 391 17.07 7.33 -23.09
C ILE A 391 17.72 5.96 -23.40
N ASN A 392 18.31 5.35 -22.38
CA ASN A 392 19.05 4.09 -22.53
C ASN A 392 18.71 3.05 -21.44
N GLY A 393 18.02 3.46 -20.37
CA GLY A 393 17.71 2.61 -19.23
C GLY A 393 18.87 2.40 -18.26
N ASN A 394 19.91 3.23 -18.30
CA ASN A 394 21.03 3.22 -17.34
C ASN A 394 21.02 4.52 -16.51
N PHE A 395 20.98 4.39 -15.18
CA PHE A 395 20.94 5.53 -14.28
C PHE A 395 22.37 6.02 -14.04
N GLY A 396 22.85 6.86 -14.96
CA GLY A 396 24.15 7.52 -14.86
C GLY A 396 24.07 8.98 -14.36
N PRO A 397 25.20 9.71 -14.42
CA PRO A 397 25.27 11.11 -13.98
C PRO A 397 24.24 12.05 -14.63
N LEU A 398 23.89 11.81 -15.89
CA LEU A 398 22.88 12.61 -16.61
C LEU A 398 21.48 12.40 -16.02
N THR A 399 21.08 11.15 -15.75
CA THR A 399 19.80 10.84 -15.12
C THR A 399 19.75 11.39 -13.70
N LYS A 400 20.85 11.29 -12.95
CA LYS A 400 20.98 11.91 -11.61
C LYS A 400 20.75 13.42 -11.66
N SER A 401 21.38 14.11 -12.61
CA SER A 401 21.18 15.56 -12.79
C SER A 401 19.73 15.89 -13.15
N ALA A 402 19.10 15.13 -14.04
CA ALA A 402 17.70 15.33 -14.41
C ALA A 402 16.74 15.11 -13.22
N VAL A 403 17.00 14.09 -12.39
CA VAL A 403 16.25 13.85 -11.14
C VAL A 403 16.46 15.01 -10.16
N GLN A 404 17.68 15.54 -10.00
CA GLN A 404 17.93 16.72 -9.16
C GLN A 404 17.13 17.94 -9.65
N GLN A 405 17.11 18.18 -10.96
CA GLN A 405 16.33 19.28 -11.55
C GLN A 405 14.83 19.10 -11.32
N PHE A 406 14.32 17.88 -11.50
CA PHE A 406 12.94 17.55 -11.18
C PHE A 406 12.63 17.86 -9.71
N GLN A 407 13.45 17.36 -8.79
CA GLN A 407 13.28 17.56 -7.35
C GLN A 407 13.30 19.04 -6.96
N LEU A 408 14.24 19.83 -7.50
CA LEU A 408 14.30 21.27 -7.29
C LEU A 408 13.05 21.97 -7.84
N SER A 409 12.62 21.64 -9.05
CA SER A 409 11.45 22.25 -9.70
C SER A 409 10.14 22.00 -8.96
N ARG A 410 10.07 20.94 -8.14
CA ARG A 410 8.90 20.57 -7.33
C ARG A 410 9.07 20.88 -5.84
N GLY A 411 10.19 21.47 -5.44
CA GLY A 411 10.48 21.79 -4.04
C GLY A 411 10.67 20.55 -3.15
N ILE A 412 10.98 19.38 -3.72
CA ILE A 412 11.30 18.15 -2.97
C ILE A 412 12.64 18.31 -2.25
N ILE A 413 13.58 19.01 -2.89
CA ILE A 413 14.86 19.40 -2.30
C ILE A 413 15.04 20.91 -2.44
N SER A 414 15.82 21.49 -1.52
CA SER A 414 16.17 22.92 -1.56
C SER A 414 17.49 23.20 -2.28
N SER A 415 18.37 22.20 -2.39
CA SER A 415 19.66 22.33 -3.10
C SER A 415 20.16 20.98 -3.61
N PRO A 416 21.11 20.95 -4.56
CA PRO A 416 21.77 19.71 -4.99
C PRO A 416 22.54 18.96 -3.89
N ALA A 417 22.79 19.60 -2.75
CA ALA A 417 23.45 18.99 -1.58
C ALA A 417 22.46 18.43 -0.55
N SER A 418 21.15 18.61 -0.76
CA SER A 418 20.12 18.06 0.12
C SER A 418 20.20 16.52 0.17
N HIS A 419 19.85 15.94 1.31
CA HIS A 419 19.74 14.48 1.43
C HIS A 419 18.72 13.95 0.41
N GLY A 420 19.08 12.87 -0.30
CA GLY A 420 18.26 12.28 -1.37
C GLY A 420 18.31 13.01 -2.72
N ALA A 421 19.12 14.07 -2.86
CA ALA A 421 19.29 14.78 -4.14
C ALA A 421 19.82 13.83 -5.24
N GLY A 422 19.08 13.75 -6.35
CA GLY A 422 19.42 12.92 -7.50
C GLY A 422 19.09 11.43 -7.33
N VAL A 423 18.34 11.08 -6.29
CA VAL A 423 17.82 9.74 -6.04
C VAL A 423 16.30 9.77 -6.09
N VAL A 424 15.69 8.82 -6.78
CA VAL A 424 14.24 8.60 -6.72
C VAL A 424 13.91 7.87 -5.42
N GLY A 425 13.88 8.63 -4.32
CA GLY A 425 13.40 8.15 -3.02
C GLY A 425 11.89 8.35 -2.83
N PRO A 426 11.35 8.10 -1.62
CA PRO A 426 9.91 8.13 -1.33
C PRO A 426 9.18 9.39 -1.83
N ALA A 427 9.68 10.58 -1.50
CA ALA A 427 9.06 11.85 -1.89
C ALA A 427 9.09 12.09 -3.41
N THR A 428 10.16 11.64 -4.08
CA THR A 428 10.33 11.80 -5.53
C THR A 428 9.42 10.83 -6.27
N LEU A 429 9.40 9.55 -5.85
CA LEU A 429 8.51 8.53 -6.40
C LEU A 429 7.04 8.92 -6.23
N SER A 430 6.66 9.35 -5.03
CA SER A 430 5.31 9.82 -4.70
C SER A 430 4.86 10.96 -5.61
N THR A 431 5.76 11.92 -5.87
CA THR A 431 5.49 13.09 -6.72
C THR A 431 5.37 12.71 -8.19
N LEU A 432 6.27 11.88 -8.72
CA LEU A 432 6.18 11.35 -10.09
C LEU A 432 4.83 10.67 -10.31
N GLN A 433 4.51 9.66 -9.50
CA GLN A 433 3.27 8.90 -9.61
C GLN A 433 2.00 9.78 -9.48
N ARG A 434 2.05 10.81 -8.64
CA ARG A 434 0.94 11.76 -8.48
C ARG A 434 0.74 12.61 -9.73
N GLU A 435 1.81 13.06 -10.38
CA GLU A 435 1.74 13.82 -11.64
C GLU A 435 1.20 12.95 -12.77
N GLU A 436 1.75 11.75 -12.96
CA GLU A 436 1.30 10.79 -13.99
C GLU A 436 -0.20 10.48 -13.87
N ARG A 437 -0.68 10.11 -12.66
CA ARG A 437 -2.11 9.86 -12.42
C ARG A 437 -2.97 11.07 -12.71
N LYS A 438 -2.49 12.28 -12.39
CA LYS A 438 -3.24 13.51 -12.61
C LYS A 438 -3.32 13.83 -14.10
N GLU A 439 -2.24 13.65 -14.84
CA GLU A 439 -2.19 13.84 -16.30
C GLU A 439 -3.16 12.88 -17.00
N LEU A 440 -3.10 11.59 -16.65
CA LEU A 440 -4.01 10.58 -17.19
C LEU A 440 -5.48 10.87 -16.81
N TYR A 441 -5.74 11.27 -15.57
CA TYR A 441 -7.07 11.70 -15.15
C TYR A 441 -7.61 12.86 -16.00
N GLN A 442 -6.78 13.87 -16.33
CA GLN A 442 -7.24 14.98 -17.18
C GLN A 442 -7.59 14.49 -18.59
N LEU A 443 -6.77 13.59 -19.15
CA LEU A 443 -7.02 13.00 -20.46
C LEU A 443 -8.34 12.22 -20.49
N VAL A 444 -8.54 11.32 -19.52
CA VAL A 444 -9.79 10.54 -19.37
C VAL A 444 -11.00 11.44 -19.16
N ARG A 445 -10.86 12.52 -18.37
CA ARG A 445 -11.96 13.48 -18.16
C ARG A 445 -12.31 14.26 -19.42
N ALA A 446 -11.35 14.53 -20.30
CA ALA A 446 -11.55 15.29 -21.53
C ALA A 446 -12.05 14.42 -22.69
N THR A 447 -11.60 13.17 -22.78
CA THR A 447 -11.75 12.32 -23.98
C THR A 447 -12.40 10.97 -23.71
N GLY A 448 -12.65 10.62 -22.44
CA GLY A 448 -13.14 9.32 -22.02
C GLY A 448 -12.04 8.26 -21.93
N TRP A 449 -12.36 7.12 -21.32
CA TRP A 449 -11.43 5.99 -21.18
C TRP A 449 -11.03 5.34 -22.51
N GLN A 450 -11.83 5.51 -23.56
CA GLN A 450 -11.57 4.94 -24.90
C GLN A 450 -10.38 5.58 -25.62
N ALA A 451 -9.84 6.67 -25.09
CA ALA A 451 -8.69 7.37 -25.65
C ALA A 451 -7.34 6.81 -25.19
N LEU A 452 -7.37 5.90 -24.20
CA LEU A 452 -6.22 5.16 -23.66
C LEU A 452 -6.19 3.75 -24.26
#